data_AF-A0A975ZC90-F1
#
_entry.id   AF-A0A975ZC90-F1
#
_cell.length_a   1.000
_cell.length_b   1.000
_cell.length_c   1.000
_cell.angle_alpha   90.00
_cell.angle_beta   90.00
_cell.angle_gamma   90.00
#
_symmetry.space_group_name_H-M   'P 1'
#
loop_
_entity.id
_entity.type
_entity.pdbx_description
1 polymer ?
#
loop_
_entity_poly.entity_id
_entity_poly.type
_entity_poly.pdbx_seq_one_letter_code
_entity_poly.pdbx_strand_id
1 'polypeptide(L)'
;MTYRALAALVLVASAASVLGAADPDPLKSEACKDALAAMEQVIAAPASPARATHVAAAREEAAVACLGRSAGRAMRSGAPEPAVVVRPPSFAGPGVPPAVPAAAAPTPALVIPRPTVITICDPGGCWDSDGRRLNSIGPLLMSPRGPCTVQGGIANCP
;
A
#
# COMPACT_ATOMS: atom_id res chain seq x y z
N MET A 1 -16.19 69.62 19.07
CA MET A 1 -14.83 69.60 18.52
C MET A 1 -14.13 68.42 19.20
N THR A 2 -14.05 67.21 18.65
CA THR A 2 -12.83 66.72 17.97
C THR A 2 -13.07 65.34 17.27
N TYR A 3 -14.14 65.17 16.49
CA TYR A 3 -14.41 63.93 15.71
C TYR A 3 -13.75 63.91 14.31
N ARG A 4 -12.48 64.32 14.19
CA ARG A 4 -11.84 64.48 12.86
C ARG A 4 -10.46 63.83 12.67
N ALA A 5 -9.91 63.12 13.66
CA ALA A 5 -8.52 62.67 13.60
C ALA A 5 -8.32 61.15 13.39
N LEU A 6 -9.37 60.36 13.15
CA LEU A 6 -9.27 58.88 13.07
C LEU A 6 -9.75 58.29 11.73
N ALA A 7 -9.64 59.04 10.63
CA ALA A 7 -10.16 58.63 9.32
C ALA A 7 -9.09 58.60 8.19
N ALA A 8 -7.79 58.58 8.52
CA ALA A 8 -6.73 58.72 7.50
C ALA A 8 -5.60 57.68 7.63
N LEU A 9 -5.93 56.43 7.98
CA LEU A 9 -4.95 55.34 8.02
C LEU A 9 -5.55 54.04 7.46
N VAL A 10 -6.23 54.14 6.31
CA VAL A 10 -6.95 53.02 5.65
C VAL A 10 -6.40 52.67 4.26
N LEU A 11 -5.40 53.37 3.71
CA LEU A 11 -5.17 53.26 2.25
C LEU A 11 -3.69 53.27 1.82
N VAL A 12 -2.85 52.37 2.34
CA VAL A 12 -1.59 52.03 1.64
C VAL A 12 -1.21 50.57 1.87
N ALA A 13 -1.05 49.83 0.77
CA ALA A 13 -0.31 48.57 0.62
C ALA A 13 -0.96 47.25 1.08
N SER A 14 -2.05 46.85 0.42
CA SER A 14 -2.41 45.42 0.26
C SER A 14 -2.39 45.03 -1.23
N ALA A 15 -1.24 45.26 -1.86
CA ALA A 15 -0.91 44.77 -3.20
C ALA A 15 0.47 44.10 -3.13
N ALA A 16 0.52 42.92 -2.50
CA ALA A 16 1.69 42.05 -2.57
C ALA A 16 1.24 40.68 -3.10
N SER A 17 1.30 40.57 -4.42
CA SER A 17 1.87 39.41 -5.11
C SER A 17 1.23 38.04 -4.82
N VAL A 18 0.19 37.72 -5.56
CA VAL A 18 -0.08 36.31 -5.93
C VAL A 18 0.95 35.94 -7.00
N LEU A 19 2.18 35.68 -6.56
CA LEU A 19 3.16 34.93 -7.34
C LEU A 19 2.79 33.46 -7.16
N GLY A 20 2.24 32.84 -8.21
CA GLY A 20 2.07 31.40 -8.30
C GLY A 20 3.44 30.73 -8.23
N ALA A 21 3.88 30.42 -7.00
CA ALA A 21 4.93 29.47 -6.77
C ALA A 21 4.49 28.15 -7.41
N ALA A 22 5.36 27.54 -8.21
CA ALA A 22 5.21 26.17 -8.66
C ALA A 22 4.76 25.32 -7.47
N ASP A 23 3.63 24.64 -7.63
CA ASP A 23 2.95 23.92 -6.55
C ASP A 23 4.00 23.05 -5.84
N PRO A 24 4.44 23.40 -4.62
CA PRO A 24 5.41 22.59 -3.91
C PRO A 24 4.75 21.23 -3.75
N ASP A 25 5.42 20.17 -4.22
CA ASP A 25 4.98 18.78 -4.10
C ASP A 25 4.16 18.60 -2.80
N PRO A 26 2.83 18.39 -2.89
CA PRO A 26 1.94 18.51 -1.73
C PRO A 26 2.31 17.52 -0.62
N LEU A 27 3.00 16.44 -0.97
CA LEU A 27 3.57 15.46 -0.04
C LEU A 27 4.69 16.02 0.83
N LYS A 28 5.36 17.08 0.38
CA LYS A 28 6.44 17.77 1.11
C LYS A 28 5.96 18.99 1.87
N SER A 29 4.68 19.33 1.78
CA SER A 29 4.10 20.45 2.53
C SER A 29 4.21 20.21 4.04
N GLU A 30 4.43 21.28 4.81
CA GLU A 30 4.43 21.19 6.29
C GLU A 30 3.08 20.66 6.81
N ALA A 31 1.97 21.03 6.17
CA ALA A 31 0.65 20.52 6.51
C ALA A 31 0.53 18.99 6.40
N CYS A 32 1.13 18.38 5.37
CA CYS A 32 1.17 16.93 5.24
C CYS A 32 2.02 16.27 6.33
N LYS A 33 3.19 16.85 6.65
CA LYS A 33 4.07 16.34 7.72
C LYS A 33 3.39 16.39 9.09
N ASP A 34 2.73 17.51 9.41
CA ASP A 34 2.01 17.70 10.67
C ASP A 34 0.86 16.69 10.80
N ALA A 35 0.08 16.48 9.73
CA ALA A 35 -1.02 15.53 9.72
C ALA A 35 -0.53 14.07 9.88
N LEU A 36 0.60 13.71 9.27
CA LEU A 36 1.23 12.39 9.46
C LEU A 36 1.72 12.20 10.89
N ALA A 37 2.39 13.20 11.48
CA ALA A 37 2.86 13.14 12.86
C ALA A 37 1.69 12.99 13.85
N ALA A 38 0.57 13.70 13.61
CA ALA A 38 -0.64 13.55 14.40
C ALA A 38 -1.24 12.14 14.28
N MET A 39 -1.30 11.58 13.07
CA MET A 39 -1.75 10.20 12.85
C MET A 39 -0.88 9.18 13.59
N GLU A 40 0.44 9.34 13.55
CA GLU A 40 1.38 8.46 14.25
C GLU A 40 1.16 8.48 15.78
N GLN A 41 0.85 9.64 16.36
CA GLN A 41 0.52 9.75 17.79
C GLN A 41 -0.75 8.97 18.15
N VAL A 42 -1.78 9.02 17.30
CA VAL A 42 -3.02 8.24 17.48
C VAL A 42 -2.76 6.73 17.34
N ILE A 43 -1.84 6.35 16.44
CA ILE A 43 -1.40 4.97 16.29
C ILE A 43 -0.55 4.52 17.48
N ALA A 44 0.25 5.40 18.10
CA ALA A 44 1.08 5.06 19.26
C ALA A 44 0.28 4.96 20.57
N ALA A 45 -0.90 5.56 20.63
CA ALA A 45 -1.77 5.56 21.82
C ALA A 45 -2.15 4.12 22.28
N PRO A 46 -2.41 3.88 23.57
CA PRO A 46 -2.81 2.56 24.07
C PRO A 46 -4.09 2.04 23.41
N ALA A 47 -4.24 0.72 23.33
CA ALA A 47 -5.40 0.10 22.71
C ALA A 47 -6.69 0.46 23.47
N SER A 48 -7.68 0.98 22.76
CA SER A 48 -9.01 1.28 23.27
C SER A 48 -10.06 1.01 22.19
N PRO A 49 -11.32 0.72 22.55
CA PRO A 49 -12.37 0.52 21.56
C PRO A 49 -12.60 1.76 20.67
N ALA A 50 -12.34 2.96 21.19
CA ALA A 50 -12.40 4.21 20.41
C ALA A 50 -11.18 4.42 19.49
N ARG A 51 -10.07 3.69 19.69
CA ARG A 51 -8.85 3.87 18.91
C ARG A 51 -9.06 3.58 17.42
N ALA A 52 -9.88 2.58 17.09
CA ALA A 52 -10.15 2.25 15.68
C ALA A 52 -10.82 3.41 14.95
N THR A 53 -11.79 4.07 15.58
CA THR A 53 -12.46 5.25 15.01
C THR A 53 -11.53 6.45 14.93
N HIS A 54 -10.68 6.68 15.93
CA HIS A 54 -9.69 7.77 15.90
C HIS A 54 -8.61 7.56 14.83
N VAL A 55 -8.12 6.33 14.64
CA VAL A 55 -7.16 6.01 13.58
C VAL A 55 -7.78 6.19 12.19
N ALA A 56 -9.04 5.81 12.01
CA ALA A 56 -9.74 6.02 10.74
C ALA A 56 -9.88 7.51 10.40
N ALA A 57 -10.31 8.33 11.37
CA ALA A 57 -10.41 9.78 11.20
C ALA A 57 -9.04 10.43 10.91
N ALA A 58 -7.99 10.03 11.64
CA ALA A 58 -6.64 10.57 11.43
C ALA A 58 -6.07 10.20 10.04
N ARG A 59 -6.38 9.00 9.52
CA ARG A 59 -6.01 8.59 8.16
C ARG A 59 -6.71 9.42 7.09
N GLU A 60 -7.99 9.72 7.29
CA GLU A 60 -8.76 10.59 6.37
C GLU A 60 -8.17 12.00 6.35
N GLU A 61 -7.88 12.57 7.52
CA GLU A 61 -7.26 13.89 7.65
C GLU A 61 -5.89 13.96 6.98
N ALA A 62 -5.02 12.97 7.23
CA ALA A 62 -3.70 12.88 6.57
C ALA A 62 -3.83 12.73 5.05
N ALA A 63 -4.79 11.92 4.56
CA ALA A 63 -5.04 11.78 3.12
C ALA A 63 -5.51 13.10 2.48
N VAL A 64 -6.39 13.85 3.14
CA VAL A 64 -6.84 15.16 2.66
C VAL A 64 -5.70 16.18 2.65
N ALA A 65 -4.85 16.19 3.68
CA ALA A 65 -3.71 17.11 3.78
C ALA A 65 -2.62 16.81 2.74
N CYS A 66 -2.29 15.55 2.52
CA CYS A 66 -1.18 15.14 1.65
C CYS A 66 -1.57 14.97 0.17
N LEU A 67 -2.78 14.48 -0.10
CA LEU A 67 -3.23 14.07 -1.45
C LEU A 67 -4.42 14.90 -1.96
N GLY A 68 -4.94 15.82 -1.15
CA GLY A 68 -6.07 16.67 -1.48
C GLY A 68 -7.44 16.02 -1.25
N ARG A 69 -8.51 16.81 -1.42
CA ARG A 69 -9.90 16.41 -1.09
C ARG A 69 -10.44 15.24 -1.93
N SER A 70 -9.88 15.00 -3.11
CA SER A 70 -10.23 13.87 -3.97
C SER A 70 -9.79 12.53 -3.37
N ALA A 71 -8.67 12.50 -2.64
CA ALA A 71 -8.16 11.30 -1.99
C ALA A 71 -8.96 10.91 -0.75
N GLY A 72 -9.40 11.88 0.06
CA GLY A 72 -10.27 11.63 1.23
C GLY A 72 -11.64 11.07 0.88
N ARG A 73 -12.11 11.30 -0.37
CA ARG A 73 -13.40 10.78 -0.86
C ARG A 73 -13.30 9.45 -1.59
N ALA A 74 -12.09 9.01 -1.96
CA ALA A 74 -11.86 7.75 -2.66
C ALA A 74 -11.92 6.53 -1.70
N MET A 75 -12.79 6.58 -0.70
CA MET A 75 -13.11 5.41 0.11
C MET A 75 -13.98 4.50 -0.75
N ARG A 76 -13.44 3.34 -1.16
CA ARG A 76 -14.19 2.34 -1.92
C ARG A 76 -15.49 2.06 -1.16
N SER A 77 -16.61 2.09 -1.89
CA SER A 77 -17.91 1.65 -1.41
C SER A 77 -17.84 0.16 -1.07
N GLY A 78 -17.50 -0.12 0.19
CA GLY A 78 -17.48 -1.41 0.83
C GLY A 78 -17.39 -1.11 2.31
N ALA A 79 -18.47 -1.36 3.05
CA ALA A 79 -18.50 -1.15 4.49
C ALA A 79 -17.26 -1.80 5.13
N PRO A 80 -16.67 -1.21 6.18
CA PRO A 80 -15.69 -1.91 6.98
C PRO A 80 -16.32 -3.23 7.41
N GLU A 81 -15.80 -4.35 6.91
CA GLU A 81 -16.22 -5.66 7.39
C GLU A 81 -16.04 -5.64 8.91
N PRO A 82 -17.05 -6.01 9.70
CA PRO A 82 -16.94 -5.96 11.15
C PRO A 82 -15.70 -6.74 11.57
N ALA A 83 -14.85 -6.10 12.38
CA ALA A 83 -13.63 -6.72 12.87
C ALA A 83 -13.98 -8.07 13.51
N VAL A 84 -13.53 -9.17 12.90
CA VAL A 84 -13.72 -10.50 13.45
C VAL A 84 -12.85 -10.58 14.70
N VAL A 85 -13.49 -10.54 15.87
CA VAL A 85 -12.83 -10.75 17.16
C VAL A 85 -12.42 -12.22 17.23
N VAL A 86 -11.18 -12.51 16.84
CA VAL A 86 -10.58 -13.82 17.06
C VAL A 86 -10.35 -13.95 18.57
N ARG A 87 -11.07 -14.88 19.20
CA ARG A 87 -10.89 -15.17 20.63
C ARG A 87 -9.44 -15.63 20.85
N PRO A 88 -8.65 -14.94 21.70
CA PRO A 88 -7.33 -15.45 22.08
C PRO A 88 -7.50 -16.81 22.77
N PRO A 89 -6.60 -17.79 22.53
CA PRO A 89 -6.71 -19.10 23.14
C PRO A 89 -6.73 -18.97 24.67
N SER A 90 -7.81 -19.43 25.30
CA SER A 90 -7.94 -19.46 26.76
C SER A 90 -7.42 -20.80 27.28
N PHE A 91 -6.31 -20.78 28.01
CA PHE A 91 -5.85 -21.94 28.76
C PHE A 91 -6.60 -22.00 30.09
N ALA A 92 -7.44 -23.01 30.28
CA ALA A 92 -8.17 -23.24 31.52
C ALA A 92 -7.38 -24.19 32.44
N GLY A 93 -7.06 -23.73 33.65
CA GLY A 93 -6.90 -24.58 34.82
C GLY A 93 -5.45 -24.84 35.32
N PRO A 94 -5.26 -24.99 36.64
CA PRO A 94 -4.06 -25.60 37.20
C PRO A 94 -4.13 -27.13 37.06
N GLY A 95 -3.09 -27.72 36.45
CA GLY A 95 -2.50 -28.97 36.96
C GLY A 95 -2.95 -30.32 36.40
N VAL A 96 -2.99 -30.51 35.07
CA VAL A 96 -2.53 -31.76 34.42
C VAL A 96 -1.87 -31.33 33.12
N PRO A 97 -0.60 -31.64 32.82
CA PRO A 97 -0.09 -31.42 31.49
C PRO A 97 -0.94 -32.26 30.53
N PRO A 98 -1.71 -31.65 29.60
CA PRO A 98 -2.36 -32.44 28.56
C PRO A 98 -1.24 -33.19 27.84
N ALA A 99 -1.41 -34.50 27.63
CA ALA A 99 -0.55 -35.23 26.73
C ALA A 99 -0.53 -34.44 25.42
N VAL A 100 0.64 -33.88 25.07
CA VAL A 100 0.81 -33.09 23.85
C VAL A 100 0.35 -34.03 22.72
N PRO A 101 -0.71 -33.69 21.97
CA PRO A 101 -1.04 -34.46 20.78
C PRO A 101 0.22 -34.47 19.93
N ALA A 102 0.71 -35.66 19.59
CA ALA A 102 1.86 -35.79 18.71
C ALA A 102 1.64 -34.85 17.53
N ALA A 103 2.62 -33.98 17.26
CA ALA A 103 2.52 -33.02 16.18
C ALA A 103 2.07 -33.76 14.92
N ALA A 104 0.93 -33.35 14.36
CA ALA A 104 0.46 -33.89 13.11
C ALA A 104 1.61 -33.76 12.10
N ALA A 105 1.92 -34.85 11.40
CA ALA A 105 2.96 -34.83 10.38
C ALA A 105 2.67 -33.66 9.43
N PRO A 106 3.69 -32.86 9.05
CA PRO A 106 3.49 -31.75 8.14
C PRO A 106 2.83 -32.28 6.87
N THR A 107 1.68 -31.73 6.52
CA THR A 107 1.02 -32.02 5.24
C THR A 107 2.03 -31.71 4.13
N PRO A 108 2.28 -32.65 3.20
CA PRO A 108 3.21 -32.41 2.10
C PRO A 108 2.73 -31.19 1.31
N ALA A 109 3.67 -30.30 0.99
CA ALA A 109 3.37 -29.10 0.22
C ALA A 109 2.76 -29.48 -1.13
N LEU A 110 1.58 -28.95 -1.43
CA LEU A 110 0.94 -29.12 -2.74
C LEU A 110 1.79 -28.40 -3.79
N VAL A 111 2.45 -29.14 -4.66
CA VAL A 111 3.19 -28.59 -5.80
C VAL A 111 2.22 -28.41 -6.96
N ILE A 112 1.74 -27.19 -7.18
CA ILE A 112 0.94 -26.84 -8.35
C ILE A 112 1.91 -26.50 -9.49
N PRO A 113 1.89 -27.24 -10.62
CA PRO A 113 2.72 -26.90 -11.77
C PRO A 113 2.28 -25.54 -12.31
N ARG A 114 3.21 -24.57 -12.30
CA ARG A 114 3.00 -23.25 -12.89
C ARG A 114 3.50 -23.28 -14.33
N PRO A 115 2.68 -22.87 -15.32
CA PRO A 115 3.14 -22.76 -16.70
C PRO A 115 4.22 -21.68 -16.78
N THR A 116 5.26 -21.96 -17.56
CA THR A 116 6.39 -21.05 -17.77
C THR A 116 5.97 -19.95 -18.74
N VAL A 117 5.92 -18.70 -18.27
CA VAL A 117 5.45 -17.55 -19.07
C VAL A 117 6.64 -16.74 -19.55
N ILE A 118 6.62 -16.32 -20.81
CA ILE A 118 7.62 -15.42 -21.40
C ILE A 118 7.41 -14.01 -20.86
N THR A 119 8.46 -13.42 -20.29
CA THR A 119 8.41 -12.10 -19.66
C THR A 119 8.98 -11.00 -20.55
N ILE A 120 10.17 -11.22 -21.12
CA ILE A 120 10.85 -10.25 -21.99
C ILE A 120 11.62 -10.98 -23.10
N CYS A 121 11.59 -10.45 -24.32
CA CYS A 121 12.35 -10.97 -25.45
C CYS A 121 13.35 -9.94 -25.97
N ASP A 122 14.54 -10.43 -26.35
CA ASP A 122 15.61 -9.73 -27.02
C ASP A 122 15.94 -10.44 -28.36
N PRO A 123 16.77 -9.85 -29.25
CA PRO A 123 17.10 -10.49 -30.53
C PRO A 123 17.75 -11.88 -30.42
N GLY A 124 18.35 -12.21 -29.27
CA GLY A 124 18.97 -13.50 -28.99
C GLY A 124 18.02 -14.54 -28.36
N GLY A 125 16.83 -14.14 -27.90
CA GLY A 125 15.89 -15.07 -27.25
C GLY A 125 14.89 -14.41 -26.34
N CYS A 126 14.24 -15.22 -25.50
CA CYS A 126 13.28 -14.76 -24.51
C CYS A 126 13.68 -15.21 -23.11
N TRP A 127 13.20 -14.49 -22.11
CA TRP A 127 13.31 -14.86 -20.71
C TRP A 127 11.97 -15.39 -20.23
N ASP A 128 12.01 -16.42 -19.40
CA ASP A 128 10.81 -16.96 -18.77
C ASP A 128 10.57 -16.38 -17.36
N SER A 129 9.43 -16.74 -16.76
CA SER A 129 9.02 -16.37 -15.40
C SER A 129 9.91 -16.96 -14.31
N ASP A 130 10.70 -17.98 -14.63
CA ASP A 130 11.68 -18.61 -13.74
C ASP A 130 13.08 -17.97 -13.88
N GLY A 131 13.21 -16.93 -14.71
CA GLY A 131 14.47 -16.23 -14.96
C GLY A 131 15.45 -17.00 -15.84
N ARG A 132 14.98 -17.98 -16.61
CA ARG A 132 15.82 -18.76 -17.53
C ARG A 132 15.78 -18.13 -18.91
N ARG A 133 16.94 -18.15 -19.58
CA ARG A 133 17.07 -17.70 -20.96
C ARG A 133 16.74 -18.82 -21.94
N LEU A 134 15.80 -18.54 -22.82
CA LEU A 134 15.37 -19.37 -23.93
C LEU A 134 15.96 -18.79 -25.22
N ASN A 135 16.95 -19.45 -25.81
CA ASN A 135 17.63 -18.92 -27.00
C ASN A 135 16.77 -19.07 -28.25
N SER A 136 16.79 -18.09 -29.14
CA SER A 136 16.08 -18.19 -30.41
C SER A 136 16.84 -19.09 -31.39
N ILE A 137 16.16 -20.10 -31.96
CA ILE A 137 16.67 -20.97 -33.03
C ILE A 137 15.58 -21.03 -34.12
N GLY A 138 15.63 -20.05 -35.02
CA GLY A 138 14.60 -19.87 -36.04
C GLY A 138 13.25 -19.52 -35.41
N PRO A 139 12.16 -20.24 -35.73
CA PRO A 139 10.85 -20.01 -35.13
C PRO A 139 10.68 -20.66 -33.73
N LEU A 140 11.68 -21.43 -33.27
CA LEU A 140 11.62 -22.16 -32.01
C LEU A 140 12.48 -21.47 -30.94
N LEU A 141 12.12 -21.70 -29.68
CA LEU A 141 12.95 -21.35 -28.54
C LEU A 141 13.67 -22.59 -28.02
N MET A 142 14.90 -22.44 -27.55
CA MET A 142 15.73 -23.52 -27.03
C MET A 142 16.06 -23.26 -25.56
N SER A 143 15.59 -24.17 -24.70
CA SER A 143 15.97 -24.20 -23.28
C SER A 143 17.15 -25.17 -23.06
N PRO A 144 17.79 -25.16 -21.88
CA PRO A 144 18.77 -26.17 -21.51
C PRO A 144 18.25 -27.62 -21.51
N ARG A 145 16.92 -27.82 -21.49
CA ARG A 145 16.28 -29.15 -21.52
C ARG A 145 15.87 -29.58 -22.93
N GLY A 146 15.97 -28.69 -23.91
CA GLY A 146 15.59 -28.95 -25.30
C GLY A 146 14.69 -27.87 -25.91
N PRO A 147 14.17 -28.12 -27.12
CA PRO A 147 13.33 -27.17 -27.84
C PRO A 147 12.00 -26.97 -27.13
N CYS A 148 11.55 -25.73 -27.07
CA CYS A 148 10.30 -25.31 -26.47
C CYS A 148 9.34 -24.82 -27.56
N THR A 149 8.06 -25.09 -27.35
CA THR A 149 6.97 -24.53 -28.16
C THR A 149 6.38 -23.32 -27.45
N VAL A 150 6.05 -22.27 -28.20
CA VAL A 150 5.48 -21.04 -27.65
C VAL A 150 4.06 -20.87 -28.16
N GLN A 151 3.10 -20.74 -27.24
CA GLN A 151 1.71 -20.45 -27.58
C GLN A 151 1.17 -19.37 -26.63
N GLY A 152 0.77 -18.23 -27.21
CA GLY A 152 0.18 -17.13 -26.43
C GLY A 152 1.08 -16.58 -25.31
N GLY A 153 2.40 -16.56 -25.52
CA GLY A 153 3.37 -16.11 -24.51
C GLY A 153 3.71 -17.16 -23.45
N ILE A 154 3.20 -18.38 -23.55
CA ILE A 154 3.55 -19.51 -22.67
C ILE A 154 4.56 -20.38 -23.41
N ALA A 155 5.66 -20.73 -22.75
CA ALA A 155 6.63 -21.69 -23.25
C ALA A 155 6.36 -23.08 -22.65
N ASN A 156 6.23 -24.09 -23.51
CA ASN A 156 6.15 -25.49 -23.11
C ASN A 156 7.42 -26.22 -23.54
N CYS A 157 8.22 -26.61 -22.55
CA CYS A 157 9.53 -27.25 -22.71
C CYS A 157 9.47 -28.66 -22.07
N PRO A 158 10.16 -29.66 -22.65
CA PRO A 158 10.28 -30.99 -22.05
C PRO A 158 11.07 -31.01 -20.74
#